data_AF-A0A0P0W0L3-F1
#
_entry.id   AF-A0A0P0W0L3-F1
#
_cell.length_a   1.000
_cell.length_b   1.000
_cell.length_c   1.000
_cell.angle_alpha   90.00
_cell.angle_beta   90.00
_cell.angle_gamma   90.00
#
_symmetry.space_group_name_H-M   'P 1'
#
loop_
_entity.id
_entity.type
_entity.pdbx_description
1 polymer ?
#
loop_
_entity_poly.entity_id
_entity_poly.type
_entity_poly.pdbx_seq_one_letter_code
_entity_poly.pdbx_strand_id
1 'polypeptide(L)'
;MAAALARRGGGGLARALARGRGMCSATAAERAAGAALTSEELMRMERERSAHNYHPIPVVFSKGEGSHILDPEGNKYIDFLSAYSAVNQGHCHPKVLRALKEQAERLTLSSRAFYNDKFPIFAEYLTSMFGYEMMLPMNTGAEGVETAIKLVRKWGYEK
;
A
#
# COMPACT_ATOMS: atom_id res chain seq x y z
N MET A 1 -22.22 11.16 33.65
CA MET A 1 -22.12 10.21 34.77
C MET A 1 -20.65 9.85 34.96
N ALA A 2 -19.95 10.57 35.84
CA ALA A 2 -19.45 10.10 37.15
C ALA A 2 -18.25 9.13 37.00
N ALA A 3 -17.00 9.63 37.07
CA ALA A 3 -16.20 9.83 38.31
C ALA A 3 -15.80 8.49 38.96
N ALA A 4 -14.57 8.02 38.76
CA ALA A 4 -13.38 8.25 39.60
C ALA A 4 -13.34 7.36 40.86
N LEU A 5 -12.22 6.63 41.05
CA LEU A 5 -11.59 6.45 42.37
C LEU A 5 -10.18 5.85 42.21
N ALA A 6 -9.19 6.66 42.61
CA ALA A 6 -7.79 6.31 42.78
C ALA A 6 -7.47 6.16 44.28
N ARG A 7 -6.57 5.24 44.64
CA ARG A 7 -5.74 5.25 45.87
C ARG A 7 -4.40 4.60 45.52
N ARG A 8 -3.32 5.38 45.33
CA ARG A 8 -2.28 5.80 46.29
C ARG A 8 -1.52 4.65 46.99
N GLY A 9 -0.23 4.54 46.67
CA GLY A 9 0.82 3.94 47.48
C GLY A 9 2.17 4.46 46.99
N GLY A 10 2.80 5.36 47.77
CA GLY A 10 4.05 6.02 47.44
C GLY A 10 5.28 5.28 47.99
N GLY A 11 6.44 5.57 47.41
CA GLY A 11 7.76 5.12 47.89
C GLY A 11 8.82 5.55 46.88
N GLY A 12 9.64 6.54 47.26
CA GLY A 12 10.57 7.21 46.36
C GLY A 12 11.81 6.40 45.98
N LEU A 13 12.46 6.84 44.91
CA LEU A 13 13.92 6.88 44.72
C LEU A 13 14.14 7.76 43.47
N ALA A 14 14.61 9.00 43.65
CA ALA A 14 15.98 9.38 43.39
C ALA A 14 16.43 9.22 41.92
N ARG A 15 16.49 10.38 41.26
CA ARG A 15 17.66 10.94 40.56
C ARG A 15 18.22 10.21 39.30
N ALA A 16 18.44 11.07 38.30
CA ALA A 16 19.41 10.97 37.21
C ALA A 16 19.00 10.09 36.02
N LEU A 17 18.68 10.76 34.91
CA LEU A 17 19.13 10.41 33.55
C LEU A 17 19.02 11.65 32.65
N ALA A 18 19.76 12.70 33.02
CA ALA A 18 20.25 13.65 32.04
C ALA A 18 21.59 13.10 31.52
N ARG A 19 21.57 12.41 30.38
CA ARG A 19 22.76 12.09 29.56
C ARG A 19 22.30 11.52 28.22
N GLY A 20 22.73 12.17 27.14
CA GLY A 20 22.65 11.63 25.78
C GLY A 20 21.72 12.36 24.83
N ARG A 21 21.94 13.68 24.60
CA ARG A 21 21.76 14.22 23.24
C ARG A 21 22.87 13.64 22.36
N GLY A 22 22.78 12.34 22.08
CA GLY A 22 23.56 11.68 21.05
C GLY A 22 22.98 12.10 19.71
N MET A 23 23.83 12.64 18.85
CA MET A 23 23.55 12.97 17.45
C MET A 23 22.51 12.00 16.86
N CYS A 24 21.32 12.52 16.52
CA CYS A 24 20.45 11.84 15.60
C CYS A 24 21.27 11.75 14.30
N SER A 25 21.78 10.56 14.00
CA SER A 25 22.44 10.32 12.73
C SER A 25 21.45 10.70 11.64
N ALA A 26 21.91 11.50 10.69
CA ALA A 26 21.10 11.87 9.54
C ALA A 26 20.43 10.61 8.99
N THR A 27 19.10 10.65 8.89
CA THR A 27 18.28 9.54 8.43
C THR A 27 18.76 9.09 7.04
N ALA A 28 18.56 7.83 6.67
CA ALA A 28 18.88 7.37 5.31
C ALA A 28 18.20 8.24 4.23
N ALA A 29 17.07 8.87 4.56
CA ALA A 29 16.39 9.86 3.74
C ALA A 29 17.21 11.15 3.52
N GLU A 30 17.98 11.60 4.52
CA GLU A 30 18.87 12.77 4.40
C GLU A 30 20.16 12.45 3.63
N ARG A 31 20.62 11.19 3.63
CA ARG A 31 21.75 10.74 2.78
C ARG A 31 21.36 10.56 1.30
N ALA A 32 20.13 10.19 1.02
CA ALA A 32 19.58 10.08 -0.34
C ALA A 32 19.38 11.45 -1.02
N ALA A 33 19.54 12.56 -0.30
CA ALA A 33 19.28 13.90 -0.81
C ALA A 33 20.40 14.47 -1.72
N GLY A 34 21.55 13.78 -1.87
CA GLY A 34 22.71 14.30 -2.62
C GLY A 34 23.18 13.48 -3.82
N ALA A 35 22.93 12.17 -3.86
CA ALA A 35 23.31 11.28 -4.96
C ALA A 35 22.28 10.15 -5.10
N ALA A 36 21.98 9.75 -6.34
CA ALA A 36 21.10 8.62 -6.60
C ALA A 36 21.74 7.32 -6.05
N LEU A 37 20.96 6.52 -5.33
CA LEU A 37 21.40 5.22 -4.79
C LEU A 37 21.49 4.19 -5.93
N THR A 38 22.53 3.36 -5.88
CA THR A 38 22.71 2.24 -6.82
C THR A 38 21.78 1.07 -6.49
N SER A 39 21.57 0.18 -7.47
CA SER A 39 20.83 -1.07 -7.30
C SER A 39 21.40 -1.92 -6.16
N GLU A 40 22.73 -2.01 -6.05
CA GLU A 40 23.40 -2.80 -5.00
C GLU A 40 23.11 -2.25 -3.60
N GLU A 41 23.21 -0.92 -3.43
CA GLU A 41 22.91 -0.26 -2.15
C GLU A 41 21.45 -0.46 -1.74
N LEU A 42 20.52 -0.33 -2.69
CA LEU A 42 19.09 -0.52 -2.45
C LEU A 42 18.76 -1.97 -2.04
N MET A 43 19.31 -2.96 -2.75
CA MET A 43 19.14 -4.38 -2.39
C MET A 43 19.75 -4.71 -1.03
N ARG A 44 20.90 -4.12 -0.69
CA ARG A 44 21.51 -4.27 0.64
C ARG A 44 20.62 -3.67 1.73
N MET A 45 20.10 -2.46 1.52
CA MET A 45 19.19 -1.80 2.45
C MET A 45 17.92 -2.64 2.68
N GLU A 46 17.31 -3.19 1.62
CA GLU A 46 16.15 -4.07 1.74
C GLU A 46 16.48 -5.31 2.57
N ARG A 47 17.61 -5.99 2.29
CA ARG A 47 18.06 -7.16 3.05
C ARG A 47 18.25 -6.87 4.53
N GLU A 48 18.78 -5.69 4.88
CA GLU A 48 19.03 -5.30 6.27
C GLU A 48 17.77 -4.86 7.02
N ARG A 49 16.72 -4.43 6.30
CA ARG A 49 15.57 -3.70 6.90
C ARG A 49 14.21 -4.37 6.69
N SER A 50 14.08 -5.32 5.77
CA SER A 50 12.83 -6.00 5.43
C SER A 50 12.80 -7.45 5.91
N ALA A 51 11.60 -8.01 6.09
CA ALA A 51 11.42 -9.44 6.33
C ALA A 51 11.82 -10.27 5.09
N HIS A 52 12.43 -11.44 5.28
CA HIS A 52 12.94 -12.27 4.17
C HIS A 52 11.91 -13.29 3.67
N ASN A 53 10.71 -12.82 3.31
CA ASN A 53 9.61 -13.67 2.81
C ASN A 53 9.59 -13.82 1.28
N TYR A 54 10.48 -13.15 0.56
CA TYR A 54 10.69 -13.28 -0.88
C TYR A 54 12.15 -13.57 -1.21
N HIS A 55 12.39 -14.12 -2.40
CA HIS A 55 13.69 -14.22 -3.03
C HIS A 55 13.68 -13.50 -4.40
N PRO A 56 13.77 -12.15 -4.42
CA PRO A 56 13.65 -11.39 -5.65
C PRO A 56 14.79 -11.65 -6.63
N ILE A 57 14.49 -11.54 -7.93
CA ILE A 57 15.51 -11.43 -8.98
C ILE A 57 16.29 -10.13 -8.74
N PRO A 58 17.64 -10.12 -8.85
CA PRO A 58 18.46 -8.96 -8.50
C PRO A 58 18.41 -7.85 -9.57
N VAL A 59 17.22 -7.25 -9.76
CA VAL A 59 16.95 -6.10 -10.62
C VAL A 59 16.11 -5.12 -9.82
N VAL A 60 16.51 -3.85 -9.79
CA VAL A 60 15.80 -2.80 -9.06
C VAL A 60 14.97 -1.97 -10.03
N PHE A 61 13.67 -1.87 -9.80
CA PHE A 61 12.78 -1.05 -10.62
C PHE A 61 12.84 0.40 -10.10
N SER A 62 13.32 1.33 -10.93
CA SER A 62 13.40 2.77 -10.59
C SER A 62 12.34 3.60 -11.31
N LYS A 63 12.09 3.32 -12.59
CA LYS A 63 11.03 3.96 -13.39
C LYS A 63 10.34 2.92 -14.27
N GLY A 64 9.06 3.13 -14.57
CA GLY A 64 8.29 2.28 -15.47
C GLY A 64 7.42 3.10 -16.42
N GLU A 65 7.35 2.68 -17.68
CA GLU A 65 6.46 3.27 -18.69
C GLU A 65 6.03 2.19 -19.70
N GLY A 66 4.72 1.96 -19.83
CA GLY A 66 4.20 0.93 -20.71
C GLY A 66 4.73 -0.45 -20.31
N SER A 67 5.33 -1.17 -21.25
CA SER A 67 5.94 -2.48 -21.02
C SER A 67 7.41 -2.41 -20.55
N HIS A 68 7.96 -1.22 -20.31
CA HIS A 68 9.39 -1.05 -20.03
C HIS A 68 9.64 -0.55 -18.62
N ILE A 69 10.78 -0.96 -18.07
CA ILE A 69 11.30 -0.46 -16.80
C ILE A 69 12.77 -0.03 -16.96
N LEU A 70 13.18 0.90 -16.09
CA LEU A 70 14.54 1.37 -15.94
C LEU A 70 15.02 1.09 -14.51
N ASP A 71 16.26 0.64 -14.36
CA ASP A 71 16.93 0.58 -13.06
C ASP A 71 17.59 1.94 -12.69
N PRO A 72 18.13 2.11 -11.47
CA PRO A 72 18.83 3.33 -11.07
C PRO A 72 20.04 3.69 -11.94
N GLU A 73 20.72 2.69 -12.50
CA GLU A 73 21.85 2.85 -13.42
C GLU A 73 21.42 3.28 -14.84
N GLY A 74 20.12 3.21 -15.15
CA GLY A 74 19.54 3.59 -16.44
C GLY A 74 19.44 2.45 -17.45
N ASN A 75 19.73 1.20 -17.05
CA ASN A 75 19.52 0.04 -17.91
C ASN A 75 18.02 -0.18 -18.14
N LYS A 76 17.66 -0.53 -19.37
CA LYS A 76 16.27 -0.69 -19.81
C LYS A 76 15.92 -2.15 -20.02
N TYR A 77 14.77 -2.56 -19.48
CA TYR A 77 14.26 -3.92 -19.58
C TYR A 77 12.81 -3.91 -20.08
N ILE A 78 12.38 -5.02 -20.68
CA ILE A 78 10.97 -5.29 -20.96
C ILE A 78 10.42 -6.12 -19.79
N ASP A 79 9.36 -5.64 -19.16
CA ASP A 79 8.69 -6.36 -18.07
C ASP A 79 7.77 -7.45 -18.62
N PHE A 80 8.26 -8.69 -18.59
CA PHE A 80 7.50 -9.88 -18.98
C PHE A 80 6.72 -10.54 -17.82
N LEU A 81 6.75 -9.96 -16.62
CA LEU A 81 5.96 -10.43 -15.47
C LEU A 81 4.67 -9.62 -15.28
N SER A 82 4.73 -8.31 -15.56
CA SER A 82 3.59 -7.39 -15.43
C SER A 82 2.94 -7.43 -14.04
N ALA A 83 3.76 -7.55 -13.00
CA ALA A 83 3.34 -7.70 -11.61
C ALA A 83 2.20 -8.72 -11.43
N TYR A 84 2.37 -9.92 -12.00
CA TYR A 84 1.34 -10.97 -12.02
C TYR A 84 0.03 -10.51 -12.69
N SER A 85 0.14 -9.87 -13.86
CA SER A 85 -0.97 -9.28 -14.64
C SER A 85 -1.67 -8.07 -13.99
N ALA A 86 -1.14 -7.50 -12.90
CA ALA A 86 -1.73 -6.30 -12.28
C ALA A 86 -1.55 -5.04 -13.13
N VAL A 87 -0.47 -4.96 -13.92
CA VAL A 87 -0.18 -3.81 -14.80
C VAL A 87 -0.43 -4.12 -16.27
N ASN A 88 -1.54 -4.81 -16.58
CA ASN A 88 -1.93 -5.16 -17.97
C ASN A 88 -2.00 -3.94 -18.91
N GLN A 89 -2.32 -2.76 -18.38
CA GLN A 89 -2.40 -1.51 -19.13
C GLN A 89 -1.02 -0.86 -19.37
N GLY A 90 0.04 -1.43 -18.81
CA GLY A 90 1.39 -0.88 -18.77
C GLY A 90 1.65 0.00 -17.54
N HIS A 91 2.91 0.04 -17.12
CA HIS A 91 3.40 0.89 -16.04
C HIS A 91 3.05 2.36 -16.29
N CYS A 92 2.59 3.05 -15.23
CA CYS A 92 2.30 4.48 -15.23
C CYS A 92 1.38 4.97 -16.37
N HIS A 93 0.40 4.16 -16.79
CA HIS A 93 -0.51 4.52 -17.88
C HIS A 93 -1.18 5.90 -17.65
N PRO A 94 -1.07 6.85 -18.60
CA PRO A 94 -1.38 8.26 -18.36
C PRO A 94 -2.84 8.52 -17.98
N LYS A 95 -3.79 7.74 -18.55
CA LYS A 95 -5.21 7.86 -18.19
C LYS A 95 -5.50 7.44 -16.74
N VAL A 96 -4.84 6.38 -16.26
CA VAL A 96 -5.03 5.87 -14.90
C VAL A 96 -4.40 6.82 -13.88
N LEU A 97 -3.18 7.27 -14.17
CA LEU A 97 -2.47 8.23 -13.32
C LEU A 97 -3.24 9.56 -13.19
N ARG A 98 -3.82 10.05 -14.28
CA ARG A 98 -4.65 11.26 -14.26
C ARG A 98 -5.90 11.07 -13.40
N ALA A 99 -6.65 9.99 -13.61
CA ALA A 99 -7.86 9.70 -12.82
C ALA A 99 -7.55 9.56 -11.32
N LEU A 100 -6.42 8.93 -10.98
CA LEU A 100 -5.95 8.82 -9.60
C LEU A 100 -5.67 10.21 -8.98
N LYS A 101 -4.89 11.06 -9.67
CA LYS A 101 -4.54 12.40 -9.18
C LYS A 101 -5.78 13.27 -8.97
N GLU A 102 -6.64 13.34 -9.98
CA GLU A 102 -7.88 14.14 -9.94
C GLU A 102 -8.79 13.72 -8.78
N GLN A 103 -8.93 12.42 -8.51
CA GLN A 103 -9.75 11.95 -7.39
C GLN A 103 -9.07 12.16 -6.04
N ALA A 104 -7.75 11.93 -5.95
CA ALA A 104 -7.00 12.09 -4.71
C ALA A 104 -6.97 13.54 -4.21
N GLU A 105 -6.96 14.51 -5.11
CA GLU A 105 -7.09 15.95 -4.79
C GLU A 105 -8.49 16.33 -4.29
N ARG A 106 -9.50 15.49 -4.52
CA ARG A 106 -10.91 15.74 -4.14
C ARG A 106 -11.30 15.01 -2.85
N LEU A 107 -11.20 13.68 -2.86
CA LEU A 107 -11.58 12.81 -1.74
C LEU A 107 -11.01 11.41 -1.93
N THR A 108 -10.29 10.90 -0.93
CA THR A 108 -9.68 9.56 -0.96
C THR A 108 -10.47 8.49 -0.22
N LEU A 109 -11.01 8.80 0.98
CA LEU A 109 -11.64 7.80 1.83
C LEU A 109 -12.78 8.37 2.68
N SER A 110 -13.98 7.81 2.52
CA SER A 110 -15.17 8.15 3.34
C SER A 110 -15.56 7.06 4.33
N SER A 111 -14.86 5.92 4.35
CA SER A 111 -15.39 4.65 4.89
C SER A 111 -16.72 4.23 4.22
N ARG A 112 -17.32 3.12 4.70
CA ARG A 112 -18.65 2.68 4.30
C ARG A 112 -19.77 3.18 5.22
N ALA A 113 -19.43 3.94 6.27
CA ALA A 113 -20.39 4.60 7.14
C ALA A 113 -21.07 5.80 6.45
N PHE A 114 -20.44 6.35 5.42
CA PHE A 114 -20.95 7.46 4.62
C PHE A 114 -21.01 7.07 3.14
N TYR A 115 -21.94 7.65 2.40
CA TYR A 115 -21.95 7.57 0.94
C TYR A 115 -20.86 8.48 0.35
N ASN A 116 -20.40 8.14 -0.85
CA ASN A 116 -19.56 9.01 -1.68
C ASN A 116 -20.07 9.02 -3.13
N ASP A 117 -19.65 10.03 -3.88
CA ASP A 117 -20.15 10.34 -5.23
C ASP A 117 -19.54 9.47 -6.34
N LYS A 118 -18.55 8.62 -6.04
CA LYS A 118 -17.88 7.76 -7.05
C LYS A 118 -18.30 6.30 -6.99
N PHE A 119 -18.58 5.78 -5.80
CA PHE A 119 -18.92 4.38 -5.61
C PHE A 119 -20.14 3.91 -6.42
N PRO A 120 -21.31 4.59 -6.43
CA PRO A 120 -22.47 4.12 -7.20
C PRO A 120 -22.20 4.10 -8.71
N ILE A 121 -21.48 5.09 -9.25
CA ILE A 121 -21.10 5.15 -10.68
C ILE A 121 -20.16 3.98 -11.04
N PHE A 122 -19.20 3.69 -10.17
CA PHE A 122 -18.30 2.54 -10.34
C PHE A 122 -19.04 1.20 -10.29
N ALA A 123 -20.00 1.06 -9.35
CA ALA A 123 -20.81 -0.14 -9.23
C ALA A 123 -21.65 -0.37 -10.49
N GLU A 124 -22.36 0.66 -10.98
CA GLU A 124 -23.16 0.61 -12.21
C GLU A 124 -22.32 0.25 -13.44
N TYR A 125 -21.14 0.86 -13.56
CA TYR A 125 -20.25 0.58 -14.68
C TYR A 125 -19.83 -0.89 -14.72
N LEU A 126 -19.45 -1.48 -13.58
CA LEU A 126 -19.03 -2.87 -13.51
C LEU A 126 -20.18 -3.86 -13.68
N THR A 127 -21.33 -3.62 -13.06
CA THR A 127 -22.50 -4.49 -13.22
C THR A 127 -22.98 -4.52 -14.66
N SER A 128 -23.02 -3.35 -15.33
CA SER A 128 -23.39 -3.24 -16.74
C SER A 128 -22.38 -3.92 -17.67
N MET A 129 -21.07 -3.77 -17.39
CA MET A 129 -20.00 -4.36 -18.21
C MET A 129 -19.99 -5.90 -18.13
N PHE A 130 -20.21 -6.46 -16.94
CA PHE A 130 -20.10 -7.91 -16.71
C PHE A 130 -21.45 -8.65 -16.70
N GLY A 131 -22.59 -7.94 -16.72
CA GLY A 131 -23.92 -8.54 -16.75
C GLY A 131 -24.39 -9.12 -15.41
N TYR A 132 -23.97 -8.55 -14.29
CA TYR A 132 -24.39 -8.94 -12.94
C TYR A 132 -25.35 -7.92 -12.33
N GLU A 133 -26.22 -8.35 -11.42
CA GLU A 133 -27.18 -7.45 -10.73
C GLU A 133 -26.50 -6.55 -9.67
N MET A 134 -25.49 -7.08 -8.97
CA MET A 134 -24.79 -6.39 -7.88
C MET A 134 -23.30 -6.71 -7.91
N MET A 135 -22.51 -5.78 -7.36
CA MET A 135 -21.07 -5.95 -7.14
C MET A 135 -20.72 -5.58 -5.70
N LEU A 136 -19.65 -6.19 -5.17
CA LEU A 136 -19.13 -5.88 -3.84
C LEU A 136 -17.61 -5.66 -3.95
N PRO A 137 -17.11 -4.43 -3.79
CA PRO A 137 -15.68 -4.17 -3.93
C PRO A 137 -14.91 -4.68 -2.70
N MET A 138 -13.70 -5.17 -2.94
CA MET A 138 -12.68 -5.52 -1.94
C MET A 138 -11.32 -4.99 -2.39
N ASN A 139 -10.28 -5.11 -1.55
CA ASN A 139 -8.97 -4.54 -1.85
C ASN A 139 -8.03 -5.58 -2.48
N THR A 140 -8.03 -6.80 -1.96
CA THR A 140 -7.13 -7.88 -2.41
C THR A 140 -7.89 -9.02 -3.09
N GLY A 141 -7.18 -9.82 -3.88
CA GLY A 141 -7.74 -11.05 -4.46
C GLY A 141 -8.19 -12.05 -3.41
N ALA A 142 -7.46 -12.17 -2.30
CA ALA A 142 -7.82 -13.06 -1.19
C ALA A 142 -9.13 -12.62 -0.51
N GLU A 143 -9.31 -11.32 -0.23
CA GLU A 143 -10.59 -10.80 0.32
C GLU A 143 -11.76 -11.07 -0.63
N GLY A 144 -11.54 -10.96 -1.94
CA GLY A 144 -12.55 -11.29 -2.96
C GLY A 144 -12.97 -12.76 -2.90
N VAL A 145 -12.00 -13.68 -2.86
CA VAL A 145 -12.25 -15.13 -2.75
C VAL A 145 -12.95 -15.48 -1.43
N GLU A 146 -12.45 -14.98 -0.30
CA GLU A 146 -13.06 -15.22 1.02
C GLU A 146 -14.49 -14.70 1.09
N THR A 147 -14.76 -13.52 0.52
CA THR A 147 -16.11 -12.97 0.45
C THR A 147 -17.03 -13.83 -0.41
N ALA A 148 -16.55 -14.33 -1.55
CA ALA A 148 -17.32 -15.25 -2.39
C ALA A 148 -17.64 -16.56 -1.65
N ILE A 149 -16.68 -17.12 -0.92
CA ILE A 149 -16.89 -18.33 -0.08
C ILE A 149 -17.95 -18.07 1.00
N LYS A 150 -17.90 -16.90 1.65
CA LYS A 150 -18.91 -16.52 2.66
C LYS A 150 -20.28 -16.35 2.03
N LEU A 151 -20.38 -15.74 0.86
CA LEU A 151 -21.64 -15.56 0.13
C LEU A 151 -22.27 -16.91 -0.22
N VAL A 152 -21.52 -17.81 -0.86
CA VAL A 152 -22.05 -19.12 -1.28
C VAL A 152 -22.44 -19.99 -0.09
N ARG A 153 -21.67 -19.96 1.01
CA ARG A 153 -22.03 -20.68 2.24
C ARG A 153 -23.31 -20.12 2.86
N LYS A 154 -23.40 -18.79 3.02
CA LYS A 154 -24.60 -18.16 3.58
C LYS A 154 -25.84 -18.52 2.76
N TRP A 155 -25.76 -18.37 1.43
CA TRP A 155 -26.84 -18.75 0.53
C TRP A 155 -27.20 -20.24 0.60
N GLY A 156 -26.21 -21.13 0.73
CA GLY A 156 -26.46 -22.58 0.82
C GLY A 156 -27.13 -23.01 2.14
N TYR A 157 -26.92 -22.28 3.23
CA TYR A 157 -27.48 -22.59 4.55
C TYR A 157 -28.77 -21.85 4.88
N GLU A 158 -28.93 -20.61 4.41
CA GLU A 158 -30.16 -19.84 4.53
C GLU A 158 -31.10 -20.21 3.37
N LYS A 159 -31.96 -21.21 3.61
CA LYS A 159 -33.15 -21.46 2.79
C LYS A 159 -34.35 -20.69 3.31
#